data_AF-K2C3T4-F1
#
_entry.id   AF-K2C3T4-F1
#
_cell.length_a   1.000
_cell.length_b   1.000
_cell.length_c   1.000
_cell.angle_alpha   90.00
_cell.angle_beta   90.00
_cell.angle_gamma   90.00
#
_symmetry.space_group_name_H-M   'P 1'
#
loop_
_entity.id
_entity.type
_entity.pdbx_description
1 polymer ?
#
loop_
_entity_poly.entity_id
_entity_poly.type
_entity_poly.pdbx_seq_one_letter_code
_entity_poly.pdbx_strand_id
1 'polypeptide(L)' 'TPVAVANNSSLPEVVGDAGLFFNAADPADIARAITEIKSDREHWVKKGLARAKVFSWAKCAKETLDVLLQ' A
#
# COMPACT_ATOMS: atom_id res chain seq x y z
N THR A 1 8.62 6.92 -1.55
CA THR A 1 9.40 6.06 -0.64
C THR A 1 8.86 4.65 -0.77
N PRO A 2 9.66 3.58 -0.63
CA PRO A 2 9.11 2.24 -0.53
C PRO A 2 8.30 2.08 0.77
N VAL A 3 7.38 1.12 0.82
CA VAL A 3 6.52 0.88 1.98
C VAL A 3 6.48 -0.62 2.30
N ALA A 4 6.91 -0.98 3.51
CA ALA A 4 6.65 -2.28 4.11
C ALA A 4 5.51 -2.12 5.12
N VAL A 5 4.53 -3.02 5.11
CA VAL A 5 3.31 -2.91 5.93
C VAL A 5 2.88 -4.25 6.52
N ALA A 6 2.08 -4.19 7.58
CA ALA A 6 1.43 -5.38 8.11
C ALA A 6 0.41 -5.97 7.12
N ASN A 7 0.30 -7.30 7.08
CA ASN A 7 -0.75 -8.00 6.33
C ASN A 7 -2.07 -8.06 7.13
N ASN A 8 -2.65 -6.90 7.45
CA ASN A 8 -3.90 -6.81 8.20
C ASN A 8 -4.70 -5.53 7.90
N SER A 9 -5.93 -5.48 8.41
CA SER A 9 -6.83 -4.33 8.26
C SER A 9 -7.04 -3.98 6.79
N SER A 10 -7.06 -2.70 6.44
CA SER A 10 -7.22 -2.20 5.06
C SER A 10 -5.92 -2.14 4.24
N LEU A 11 -4.79 -2.57 4.81
CA LEU A 11 -3.48 -2.44 4.17
C LEU A 11 -3.32 -3.35 2.94
N PRO A 12 -3.79 -4.61 2.94
CA PRO A 12 -3.76 -5.46 1.74
C PRO A 12 -4.47 -4.81 0.56
N GLU A 13 -5.62 -4.19 0.79
CA GLU A 13 -6.43 -3.53 -0.23
C GLU A 13 -5.79 -2.22 -0.70
N VAL A 14 -5.23 -1.42 0.21
CA VAL A 14 -4.59 -0.15 -0.16
C VAL A 14 -3.28 -0.40 -0.92
N VAL A 15 -2.42 -1.25 -0.38
CA VAL A 15 -1.05 -1.46 -0.87
C VAL A 15 -1.02 -2.36 -2.09
N GLY A 16 -1.88 -3.37 -2.17
CA GLY A 16 -1.86 -4.34 -3.27
C GLY A 16 -0.47 -4.97 -3.43
N ASP A 17 0.06 -5.00 -4.65
CA ASP A 17 1.39 -5.55 -4.97
C ASP A 17 2.53 -4.51 -4.92
N ALA A 18 2.24 -3.30 -4.42
CA ALA A 18 3.14 -2.15 -4.48
C ALA A 18 3.95 -1.90 -3.21
N GLY A 19 3.84 -2.78 -2.24
CA GLY A 19 4.62 -2.79 -1.01
C GLY A 19 4.85 -4.20 -0.54
N LEU A 20 5.62 -4.33 0.53
CA LEU A 20 6.02 -5.62 1.06
C LEU A 20 5.32 -5.91 2.38
N PHE A 21 4.69 -7.08 2.47
CA PHE A 21 3.93 -7.47 3.64
C PHE A 21 4.78 -8.18 4.70
N PHE A 22 4.44 -7.94 5.96
CA PHE A 22 4.97 -8.65 7.12
C PHE A 22 3.86 -9.02 8.12
N ASN A 23 4.14 -9.99 8.99
CA ASN A 23 3.34 -10.28 10.16
C ASN A 23 3.64 -9.28 11.28
N ALA A 24 2.62 -8.53 11.71
CA ALA A 24 2.77 -7.50 12.76
C ALA A 24 3.17 -8.07 14.13
N ALA A 25 2.91 -9.36 14.38
CA ALA A 25 3.26 -10.02 15.63
C ALA A 25 4.66 -10.67 15.61
N ASP A 26 5.40 -10.56 14.50
CA ASP A 26 6.70 -11.19 14.31
C ASP A 26 7.80 -10.12 14.04
N PRO A 27 8.59 -9.74 15.06
CA PRO A 27 9.68 -8.80 14.89
C PRO A 27 10.75 -9.23 13.87
N ALA A 28 10.99 -10.53 13.70
CA ALA A 28 11.96 -11.04 12.74
C ALA A 28 11.44 -10.83 11.31
N ASP A 29 10.14 -11.02 11.08
CA ASP A 29 9.51 -10.80 9.79
C ASP A 29 9.47 -9.30 9.42
N ILE A 30 9.28 -8.41 10.41
CA ILE A 30 9.42 -6.96 10.22
C ILE A 30 10.84 -6.61 9.78
N ALA A 31 11.85 -7.16 10.45
CA ALA A 31 13.26 -6.91 10.12
C ALA A 31 13.63 -7.41 8.71
N ARG A 32 13.13 -8.60 8.32
CA ARG A 32 13.23 -9.12 6.95
C ARG A 32 12.64 -8.12 5.96
N ALA A 33 11.41 -7.67 6.20
CA ALA A 33 10.70 -6.78 5.29
C ALA A 33 11.42 -5.44 5.07
N ILE A 34 11.95 -4.83 6.15
CA ILE A 34 12.73 -3.59 6.07
C ILE A 34 14.04 -3.80 5.29
N THR A 35 14.69 -4.94 5.49
CA THR A 35 15.97 -5.25 4.82
C THR A 35 15.76 -5.50 3.33
N GLU A 36 14.77 -6.32 2.99
CA GLU A 36 14.41 -6.67 1.61
C GLU A 36 13.98 -5.43 0.82
N ILE A 37 13.06 -4.63 1.37
CA ILE A 37 12.54 -3.47 0.66
C ILE A 37 13.59 -2.36 0.45
N LYS A 38 14.62 -2.31 1.30
CA LYS A 38 15.75 -1.40 1.16
C LYS A 38 16.70 -1.84 0.04
N SER A 39 16.87 -3.15 -0.16
CA SER A 39 17.79 -3.70 -1.18
C SER A 39 17.32 -3.41 -2.62
N ASP A 40 16.02 -3.32 -2.86
CA ASP A 40 15.44 -2.98 -4.17
C ASP A 40 14.55 -1.72 -4.11
N ARG A 41 15.11 -0.66 -3.51
CA ARG A 41 14.36 0.56 -3.19
C ARG A 41 13.68 1.19 -4.42
N GLU A 42 14.35 1.19 -5.57
CA GLU A 42 13.85 1.85 -6.78
C GLU A 42 12.64 1.14 -7.36
N HIS A 43 12.66 -0.20 -7.39
CA HIS A 43 11.53 -1.02 -7.81
C HIS A 43 10.27 -0.70 -6.99
N TRP A 44 10.40 -0.73 -5.66
CA TRP A 44 9.28 -0.49 -4.75
C TRP A 44 8.76 0.94 -4.81
N VAL A 45 9.63 1.94 -5.02
CA VAL A 45 9.17 3.31 -5.26
C VAL A 45 8.37 3.43 -6.56
N LYS A 46 8.85 2.82 -7.65
CA LYS A 46 8.15 2.87 -8.93
C LYS A 46 6.77 2.23 -8.83
N LYS A 47 6.67 1.07 -8.20
CA LYS A 47 5.39 0.39 -7.94
C LYS A 47 4.45 1.23 -7.07
N GLY A 48 4.95 1.76 -5.95
CA GLY A 48 4.16 2.62 -5.05
C GLY A 48 3.59 3.85 -5.77
N LEU A 49 4.40 4.53 -6.58
CA LEU A 49 3.96 5.66 -7.37
C LEU A 49 2.92 5.27 -8.44
N ALA A 50 3.04 4.08 -9.04
CA ALA A 50 2.04 3.58 -9.98
C ALA A 50 0.70 3.27 -9.28
N ARG A 51 0.73 2.61 -8.11
CA ARG A 51 -0.46 2.30 -7.29
C ARG A 51 -1.16 3.57 -6.80
N ALA A 52 -0.40 4.56 -6.34
CA ALA A 52 -0.95 5.82 -5.84
C ALA A 52 -1.82 6.55 -6.89
N LYS A 53 -1.49 6.43 -8.18
CA LYS A 53 -2.26 7.06 -9.28
C LYS A 53 -3.67 6.49 -9.46
N VAL A 54 -3.97 5.34 -8.89
CA VAL A 54 -5.32 4.74 -8.93
C VAL A 54 -6.29 5.46 -8.00
N PHE A 55 -5.77 6.16 -6.98
CA PHE A 55 -6.57 6.89 -6.01
C PHE A 55 -6.69 8.37 -6.40
N SER A 56 -7.90 8.92 -6.28
CA SER A 56 -8.19 10.32 -6.55
C SER A 56 -9.32 10.81 -5.66
N TRP A 57 -9.12 11.96 -5.01
CA TRP A 57 -10.16 12.61 -4.21
C TRP A 57 -11.38 13.00 -5.05
N ALA A 58 -11.18 13.46 -6.28
CA ALA A 58 -12.27 13.81 -7.18
C ALA A 58 -13.12 12.59 -7.54
N LYS A 59 -12.46 11.44 -7.77
CA LYS A 59 -13.15 10.16 -8.02
C LYS A 59 -13.96 9.73 -6.79
N CYS A 60 -13.32 9.71 -5.61
CA CYS A 60 -13.96 9.35 -4.35
C CYS A 60 -15.20 10.22 -4.05
N ALA A 61 -15.05 11.54 -4.18
CA ALA A 61 -16.15 12.48 -3.93
C ALA A 61 -17.33 12.26 -4.88
N LYS A 62 -17.06 12.06 -6.18
CA LYS A 62 -18.08 11.77 -7.17
C LYS A 62 -18.81 10.45 -6.87
N GLU A 63 -18.07 9.37 -6.69
CA GLU A 63 -18.65 8.04 -6.45
C GLU A 63 -19.45 7.99 -5.14
N THR A 64 -19.01 8.72 -4.12
CA THR A 64 -19.75 8.84 -2.86
C THR A 64 -21.05 9.61 -3.04
N LEU A 65 -21.01 10.75 -3.76
CA LEU A 65 -22.20 11.55 -4.04
C LEU A 65 -23.24 10.79 -4.88
N ASP A 66 -22.77 10.02 -5.87
CA ASP A 66 -23.63 9.21 -6.74
C ASP A 66 -24.45 8.17 -5.95
N VAL A 67 -23.94 7.68 -4.80
CA VAL A 67 -24.69 6.77 -3.91
C VAL A 67 -25.67 7.51 -3.00
N LEU A 68 -25.33 8.73 -2.56
CA LEU A 68 -26.20 9.54 -1.69
C LEU A 68 -27.42 10.15 -2.41
N LEU A 69 -27.33 10.29 -3.73
CA LEU A 69 -28.41 10.84 -4.57
C LEU A 69 -29.29 9.76 -5.22
N GLN A 70 -29.03 8.48 -4.96
CA GLN A 70 -29.91 7.35 -5.32
C GLN A 70 -31.07 7.23 -4.33
#